data_AF-A0A558EZW1-F1
#
_entry.id   AF-A0A558EZW1-F1
#
_cell.length_a   1.000
_cell.length_b   1.000
_cell.length_c   1.000
_cell.angle_alpha   90.00
_cell.angle_beta   90.00
_cell.angle_gamma   90.00
#
_symmetry.space_group_name_H-M   'P 1'
#
loop_
_entity.id
_entity.type
_entity.pdbx_description
1 polymer ?
#
loop_
_entity_poly.entity_id
_entity_poly.type
_entity_poly.pdbx_seq_one_letter_code
_entity_poly.pdbx_strand_id
1 'polypeptide(L)'
;MKSVEMQFATLCERAMMAYGEEFEISYEQALLDILRFVKAHPKFRSFFVEKFKLILCSRDSPFEAVAFCMRELQWEEIQSFALQELNASQDCRSESLLSVITAYDEIWPDEDIYEYYSSS
;
A
#
# COMPACT_ATOMS: atom_id res chain seq x y z
N MET A 1 -4.04 25.36 -5.16
CA MET A 1 -3.22 24.33 -4.47
C MET A 1 -4.13 23.14 -4.18
N LYS A 2 -3.81 21.94 -4.67
CA LYS A 2 -4.66 20.76 -4.45
C LYS A 2 -4.52 20.29 -2.99
N SER A 3 -5.61 19.86 -2.33
CA SER A 3 -5.52 19.31 -0.97
C SER A 3 -4.68 18.02 -0.95
N VAL A 4 -4.11 17.67 0.22
CA VAL A 4 -3.38 16.41 0.41
C VAL A 4 -4.25 15.21 0.04
N GLU A 5 -5.54 15.27 0.39
CA GLU A 5 -6.51 14.21 0.09
C GLU A 5 -6.67 14.00 -1.42
N MET A 6 -6.81 15.09 -2.18
CA MET A 6 -6.98 15.01 -3.63
C MET A 6 -5.69 14.55 -4.33
N GLN A 7 -4.52 14.97 -3.83
CA GLN A 7 -3.24 14.50 -4.36
C GLN A 7 -3.05 13.01 -4.11
N PHE A 8 -3.34 12.54 -2.89
CA PHE A 8 -3.27 11.12 -2.55
C PHE A 8 -4.23 10.28 -3.41
N ALA A 9 -5.48 10.72 -3.57
CA ALA A 9 -6.46 10.05 -4.42
C ALA A 9 -5.97 9.93 -5.88
N THR A 10 -5.40 10.99 -6.45
CA THR A 10 -4.81 10.95 -7.80
C THR A 10 -3.65 9.95 -7.90
N LEU A 11 -2.83 9.80 -6.86
CA LEU A 11 -1.75 8.82 -6.85
C LEU A 11 -2.28 7.38 -6.80
N CYS A 12 -3.29 7.11 -5.97
CA CYS A 12 -3.97 5.80 -5.94
C CYS A 12 -4.61 5.46 -7.31
N GLU A 13 -5.25 6.43 -7.96
CA GLU A 13 -5.84 6.27 -9.29
C GLU A 13 -4.77 5.94 -10.34
N ARG A 14 -3.64 6.65 -10.33
CA ARG A 14 -2.50 6.34 -11.21
C ARG A 14 -1.95 4.94 -10.98
N ALA A 15 -1.85 4.50 -9.73
CA ALA A 15 -1.42 3.14 -9.41
C ALA A 15 -2.40 2.09 -9.96
N MET A 16 -3.71 2.32 -9.84
CA MET A 16 -4.73 1.44 -10.44
C MET A 16 -4.63 1.38 -11.96
N MET A 17 -4.44 2.51 -12.63
CA MET A 17 -4.26 2.54 -14.09
C MET A 17 -2.97 1.83 -14.51
N ALA A 18 -1.86 2.04 -13.78
CA ALA A 18 -0.59 1.41 -14.06
C ALA A 18 -0.64 -0.12 -13.83
N TYR A 19 -1.41 -0.59 -12.84
CA TYR A 19 -1.66 -2.01 -12.61
C TYR A 19 -2.38 -2.67 -13.78
N GLY A 20 -3.35 -1.96 -14.40
CA GLY A 20 -4.02 -2.41 -15.61
C GLY A 20 -3.18 -2.34 -16.89
N GLU A 21 -1.90 -1.94 -16.80
CA GLU A 21 -1.03 -1.63 -17.94
C GLU A 21 -1.56 -0.50 -18.84
N GLU A 22 -2.47 0.34 -18.32
CA GLU A 22 -3.14 1.42 -19.06
C GLU A 22 -2.45 2.78 -18.90
N PHE A 23 -1.31 2.84 -18.19
CA PHE A 23 -0.63 4.10 -17.85
C PHE A 23 0.82 4.14 -18.35
N GLU A 24 1.34 5.35 -18.58
CA GLU A 24 2.69 5.57 -19.11
C GLU A 24 3.83 5.22 -18.13
N ILE A 25 3.53 5.05 -16.83
CA ILE A 25 4.52 4.73 -15.80
C ILE A 25 4.35 3.27 -15.37
N SER A 26 5.44 2.62 -14.94
CA SER A 26 5.37 1.28 -14.37
C SER A 26 4.57 1.28 -13.07
N TYR A 27 3.96 0.13 -12.75
CA TYR A 27 3.22 -0.03 -11.49
C TYR A 27 4.11 0.29 -10.28
N GLU A 28 5.35 -0.23 -10.26
CA GLU A 28 6.32 0.08 -9.21
C GLU A 28 6.59 1.59 -9.07
N GLN A 29 6.73 2.33 -10.18
CA GLN A 29 6.92 3.77 -10.12
C GLN A 29 5.71 4.49 -9.49
N ALA A 30 4.49 3.98 -9.73
CA ALA A 30 3.29 4.50 -9.08
C ALA A 30 3.29 4.21 -7.56
N LEU A 31 3.73 3.02 -7.14
CA LEU A 31 3.87 2.67 -5.72
C LEU A 31 4.91 3.56 -5.01
N LEU A 32 6.04 3.82 -5.68
CA LEU A 32 7.08 4.73 -5.19
C LEU A 32 6.58 6.16 -5.04
N ASP A 33 5.78 6.65 -5.98
CA ASP A 33 5.17 7.99 -5.89
C ASP A 33 4.27 8.10 -4.65
N ILE A 34 3.46 7.06 -4.36
CA ILE A 34 2.62 6.99 -3.15
C ILE A 34 3.49 7.01 -1.90
N LEU A 35 4.50 6.14 -1.81
CA LEU A 35 5.38 6.04 -0.64
C LEU A 35 6.09 7.37 -0.36
N ARG A 36 6.69 7.98 -1.40
CA ARG A 36 7.36 9.29 -1.30
C ARG A 36 6.40 10.37 -0.83
N PHE A 37 5.17 10.38 -1.36
CA PHE A 37 4.16 11.35 -0.98
C PHE A 37 3.77 11.21 0.50
N VAL A 38 3.56 9.98 0.99
CA VAL A 38 3.21 9.72 2.39
C VAL A 38 4.37 10.12 3.31
N LYS A 39 5.62 9.73 2.99
CA LYS A 39 6.82 10.12 3.75
C LYS A 39 7.00 11.65 3.81
N ALA A 40 6.61 12.38 2.77
CA ALA A 40 6.68 13.84 2.73
C ALA A 40 5.59 14.55 3.57
N HIS A 41 4.54 13.84 4.01
CA HIS A 41 3.40 14.42 4.72
C HIS A 41 3.11 13.74 6.07
N PRO A 42 4.10 13.62 7.00
CA PRO A 42 3.94 12.85 8.24
C PRO A 42 2.83 13.39 9.15
N LYS A 43 2.51 14.69 9.07
CA LYS A 43 1.40 15.32 9.82
C LYS A 43 0.02 14.76 9.46
N PHE A 44 -0.10 14.07 8.32
CA PHE A 44 -1.32 13.45 7.82
C PHE A 44 -1.35 11.93 8.05
N ARG A 45 -0.48 11.37 8.91
CA ARG A 45 -0.44 9.92 9.21
C ARG A 45 -1.82 9.34 9.51
N SER A 46 -2.59 9.94 10.41
CA SER A 46 -3.93 9.43 10.76
C SER A 46 -4.87 9.38 9.55
N PHE A 47 -4.80 10.38 8.65
CA PHE A 47 -5.55 10.36 7.41
C PHE A 47 -5.11 9.20 6.50
N PHE A 48 -3.81 9.01 6.30
CA PHE A 48 -3.29 7.92 5.47
C PHE A 48 -3.60 6.55 6.05
N VAL A 49 -3.50 6.38 7.37
CA VAL A 49 -3.88 5.14 8.06
C VAL A 49 -5.31 4.76 7.74
N GLU A 50 -6.26 5.70 7.89
CA GLU A 50 -7.67 5.43 7.56
C GLU A 50 -7.87 5.11 6.08
N LYS A 51 -7.14 5.77 5.18
CA LYS A 51 -7.21 5.44 3.74
C LYS A 51 -6.64 4.07 3.41
N PHE A 52 -5.53 3.68 4.02
CA PHE A 52 -4.95 2.36 3.83
C PHE A 52 -5.88 1.25 4.36
N LYS A 53 -6.51 1.43 5.52
CA LYS A 53 -7.53 0.50 6.01
C LYS A 53 -8.68 0.33 5.01
N LEU A 54 -9.17 1.43 4.43
CA LEU A 54 -10.22 1.36 3.40
C LEU A 54 -9.78 0.58 2.15
N ILE A 55 -8.53 0.75 1.72
CA ILE A 55 -7.95 -0.04 0.60
C ILE A 55 -7.91 -1.53 0.96
N LEU A 56 -7.50 -1.87 2.20
CA LEU A 56 -7.48 -3.25 2.69
C LEU A 56 -8.87 -3.89 2.84
N CYS A 57 -9.95 -3.11 2.87
CA CYS A 57 -11.32 -3.63 2.83
C CYS A 57 -11.96 -3.64 1.44
N SER A 58 -11.41 -2.90 0.48
CA SER A 58 -11.97 -2.76 -0.87
C SER A 58 -11.45 -3.84 -1.82
N ARG A 59 -12.35 -4.58 -2.48
CA ARG A 59 -11.99 -5.67 -3.42
C ARG A 59 -11.31 -5.16 -4.70
N ASP A 60 -11.57 -3.92 -5.09
CA ASP A 60 -11.10 -3.32 -6.34
C ASP A 60 -9.96 -2.32 -6.11
N SER A 61 -9.23 -2.43 -4.98
CA SER A 61 -8.18 -1.49 -4.62
C SER A 61 -6.83 -2.18 -4.45
N PRO A 62 -5.72 -1.50 -4.78
CA PRO A 62 -4.41 -2.12 -4.91
C PRO A 62 -3.84 -2.36 -3.51
N PHE A 63 -3.98 -3.58 -3.01
CA PHE A 63 -3.50 -3.94 -1.67
C PHE A 63 -1.96 -3.93 -1.62
N GLU A 64 -1.31 -4.19 -2.76
CA GLU A 64 0.14 -4.14 -2.94
C GLU A 64 0.69 -2.75 -2.64
N ALA A 65 -0.08 -1.69 -2.93
CA ALA A 65 0.31 -0.33 -2.56
C ALA A 65 0.42 -0.16 -1.03
N VAL A 66 -0.44 -0.86 -0.27
CA VAL A 66 -0.37 -0.87 1.19
C VAL A 66 0.84 -1.69 1.65
N ALA A 67 1.01 -2.92 1.14
CA ALA A 67 2.14 -3.78 1.50
C ALA A 67 3.49 -3.08 1.24
N PHE A 68 3.65 -2.53 0.03
CA PHE A 68 4.83 -1.78 -0.39
C PHE A 68 5.11 -0.58 0.51
N CYS A 69 4.08 0.19 0.89
CA CYS A 69 4.25 1.31 1.81
C CYS A 69 4.64 0.84 3.22
N MET A 70 4.04 -0.25 3.70
CA MET A 70 4.25 -0.73 5.06
C MET A 70 5.61 -1.38 5.26
N ARG A 71 6.20 -1.97 4.22
CA ARG A 71 7.61 -2.41 4.23
C ARG A 71 8.55 -1.33 4.74
N GLU A 72 8.31 -0.09 4.30
CA GLU A 72 9.13 1.08 4.63
C GLU A 72 8.64 1.87 5.85
N LEU A 73 7.32 2.00 6.01
CA LEU A 73 6.73 2.85 7.04
C LEU A 73 6.56 2.14 8.39
N GLN A 74 6.36 0.82 8.38
CA GLN A 74 6.21 -0.02 9.57
C GLN A 74 5.16 0.53 10.55
N TRP A 75 3.99 0.93 10.05
CA TRP A 75 2.92 1.47 10.91
C TRP A 75 2.08 0.35 11.53
N GLU A 76 2.32 0.06 12.81
CA GLU A 76 1.65 -0.99 13.59
C GLU A 76 0.10 -0.93 13.53
N GLU A 77 -0.49 0.25 13.34
CA GLU A 77 -1.95 0.41 13.21
C GLU A 77 -2.50 -0.34 11.99
N ILE A 78 -1.73 -0.42 10.90
CA ILE A 78 -2.11 -1.13 9.68
C ILE A 78 -1.87 -2.64 9.83
N GLN A 79 -0.75 -3.04 10.45
CA GLN A 79 -0.48 -4.46 10.75
C GLN A 79 -1.58 -5.05 11.64
N SER A 80 -1.91 -4.35 12.72
CA SER A 80 -2.94 -4.78 13.68
C SER A 80 -4.31 -4.89 13.00
N PHE A 81 -4.63 -3.92 12.14
CA PHE A 81 -5.87 -3.95 11.37
C PHE A 81 -5.91 -5.15 10.40
N ALA A 82 -4.84 -5.38 9.63
CA ALA A 82 -4.77 -6.50 8.70
C ALA A 82 -4.91 -7.86 9.41
N LEU A 83 -4.28 -8.03 10.59
CA LEU A 83 -4.42 -9.23 11.42
C LEU A 83 -5.85 -9.42 11.93
N GLN A 84 -6.52 -8.35 12.35
CA GLN A 84 -7.91 -8.41 12.79
C GLN A 84 -8.84 -8.85 11.65
N GLU A 85 -8.70 -8.22 10.48
CA GLU A 85 -9.49 -8.57 9.30
C GLU A 85 -9.22 -10.01 8.81
N LEU A 86 -7.97 -10.47 8.86
CA LEU A 86 -7.61 -11.84 8.48
C LEU A 86 -8.28 -12.86 9.39
N ASN A 87 -8.28 -12.63 10.71
CA ASN A 87 -8.92 -13.52 11.68
C ASN A 87 -10.46 -13.50 11.60
N ALA A 88 -11.04 -12.37 11.18
CA ALA A 88 -12.48 -12.21 11.03
C ALA A 88 -13.03 -12.80 9.71
N SER A 89 -12.17 -12.92 8.69
CA SER A 89 -12.55 -13.31 7.34
C SER A 89 -12.51 -14.84 7.13
N GLN A 90 -13.57 -15.40 6.53
CA GLN A 90 -13.54 -16.74 5.89
C GLN A 90 -13.26 -16.65 4.37
N ASP A 91 -12.86 -15.47 3.88
CA ASP A 91 -12.92 -15.08 2.46
C ASP A 91 -11.55 -15.13 1.75
N CYS A 92 -11.59 -15.11 0.40
CA CYS A 92 -10.43 -15.19 -0.51
C CYS A 92 -9.43 -14.02 -0.42
N ARG A 93 -9.73 -12.97 0.36
CA ARG A 93 -8.83 -11.83 0.63
C ARG A 93 -7.75 -12.13 1.67
N SER A 94 -7.78 -13.33 2.25
CA SER A 94 -6.77 -13.82 3.19
C SER A 94 -5.36 -13.72 2.60
N GLU A 95 -5.16 -14.03 1.32
CA GLU A 95 -3.86 -13.90 0.66
C GLU A 95 -3.38 -12.45 0.55
N SER A 96 -4.25 -11.51 0.15
CA SER A 96 -3.91 -10.08 0.09
C SER A 96 -3.56 -9.50 1.46
N LEU A 97 -4.31 -9.89 2.50
CA LEU A 97 -4.03 -9.46 3.87
C LEU A 97 -2.72 -10.08 4.40
N LEU A 98 -2.46 -11.34 4.05
CA LEU A 98 -1.20 -12.00 4.38
C LEU A 98 0.00 -11.30 3.72
N SER A 99 -0.07 -10.92 2.44
CA SER A 99 1.01 -10.15 1.78
C SER A 99 1.34 -8.87 2.55
N VAL A 100 0.31 -8.12 2.99
CA VAL A 100 0.49 -6.90 3.81
C VAL A 100 1.11 -7.21 5.17
N ILE A 101 0.72 -8.31 5.81
CA ILE A 101 1.30 -8.72 7.10
C ILE A 101 2.77 -9.10 6.94
N THR A 102 3.12 -9.85 5.90
CA THR A 102 4.50 -10.29 5.64
C THR A 102 5.44 -9.15 5.27
N ALA A 103 4.93 -7.99 4.83
CA ALA A 103 5.75 -6.79 4.61
C ALA A 103 6.42 -6.27 5.90
N TYR A 104 5.93 -6.67 7.08
CA TYR A 104 6.50 -6.34 8.38
C TYR A 104 7.56 -7.34 8.86
N ASP A 105 7.67 -8.50 8.22
CA ASP A 105 8.65 -9.51 8.60
C ASP A 105 10.06 -9.06 8.20
N GLU A 106 11.08 -9.61 8.86
CA GLU A 106 12.49 -9.29 8.55
C GLU A 106 12.79 -9.57 7.06
N ILE A 107 12.27 -10.68 6.55
CA ILE A 107 12.35 -11.08 5.15
C ILE A 107 10.95 -10.93 4.55
N TRP A 108 10.80 -10.03 3.59
CA TRP A 108 9.54 -9.88 2.87
C TRP A 108 9.61 -10.72 1.57
N PRO A 109 8.75 -11.73 1.38
CA PRO A 109 8.83 -12.61 0.22
C PRO A 109 8.66 -11.90 -1.13
N ASP A 110 7.91 -10.79 -1.17
CA ASP A 110 7.63 -10.04 -2.38
C ASP A 110 8.71 -8.97 -2.67
N GLU A 111 9.79 -8.92 -1.86
CA GLU A 111 10.84 -7.90 -1.98
C GLU A 111 11.58 -7.96 -3.33
N ASP A 112 11.78 -9.15 -3.88
CA ASP A 112 12.48 -9.39 -5.16
C ASP A 112 11.65 -8.99 -6.39
N ILE A 113 10.35 -8.72 -6.21
CA ILE A 113 9.45 -8.23 -7.25
C ILE A 113 9.76 -6.77 -7.62
N TYR A 114 10.32 -6.00 -6.68
CA TYR A 114 10.53 -4.57 -6.83
C TYR A 114 12.01 -4.22 -6.97
N GLU A 115 12.36 -3.55 -8.09
CA GLU A 115 13.73 -3.07 -8.35
C GLU A 115 14.24 -2.15 -7.24
N TYR A 116 13.33 -1.41 -6.59
CA TYR A 116 13.61 -0.52 -5.48
C TYR A 116 14.30 -1.22 -4.31
N TYR A 117 13.96 -2.47 -4.01
CA TYR A 117 14.59 -3.23 -2.92
C TYR A 117 15.79 -4.06 -3.36
N SER A 118 15.98 -4.28 -4.67
CA SER A 118 17.08 -5.10 -5.20
C SER A 118 18.47 -4.47 -5.06
N SER A 119 18.54 -3.17 -4.74
CA SER A 119 19.78 -2.39 -4.70
C SER A 119 20.24 -1.97 -3.29
N SER A 120 19.72 -2.60 -2.23
CA SER A 120 20.08 -2.28 -0.84
C SER A 120 21.25 -3.09 -0.27
#